data_AF-A0A0R1FRY1-F1
#
_entry.id   AF-A0A0R1FRY1-F1
#
_cell.length_a   1.000
_cell.length_b   1.000
_cell.length_c   1.000
_cell.angle_alpha   90.00
_cell.angle_beta   90.00
_cell.angle_gamma   90.00
#
_symmetry.space_group_name_H-M   'P 1'
#
loop_
_entity.id
_entity.type
_entity.pdbx_description
1 polymer ?
#
loop_
_entity_poly.entity_id
_entity_poly.type
_entity_poly.pdbx_seq_one_letter_code
_entity_poly.pdbx_strand_id
1 'polypeptide(L)'
;MQEQEVTPGTEEFNKMVFKLSESMNDDTKQALSYNGNQLEEIQDGIYVMPVYVTDDFNIFFVVSQLIEDDWIVAFTEATIENETEITDLSDPIPTGEGLNLLGEHSPNDANQLLKYFETLVEAKRGEWRLIQ
;
A
#
# COMPACT_ATOMS: atom_id res chain seq x y z
N MET A 1 -22.11 5.91 20.69
CA MET A 1 -20.88 5.12 20.46
C MET A 1 -19.83 6.16 20.10
N GLN A 2 -18.74 6.25 20.85
CA GLN A 2 -17.67 7.20 20.51
C GLN A 2 -17.06 6.73 19.19
N GLU A 3 -17.08 7.59 18.17
CA GLU A 3 -16.29 7.38 16.95
C GLU A 3 -14.83 7.40 17.40
N GLN A 4 -14.23 6.22 17.55
CA GLN A 4 -12.81 6.09 17.83
C GLN A 4 -12.11 6.48 16.53
N GLU A 5 -11.43 7.63 16.50
CA GLU A 5 -10.64 8.05 15.35
C GLU A 5 -9.53 7.01 15.13
N VAL A 6 -9.66 6.21 14.07
CA VAL A 6 -8.63 5.25 13.68
C VAL A 6 -7.44 6.06 13.16
N THR A 7 -6.35 6.06 13.93
CA THR A 7 -5.21 6.97 13.72
C THR A 7 -3.96 6.16 13.42
N PRO A 8 -3.10 6.59 12.48
CA PRO A 8 -1.80 5.97 12.26
C PRO A 8 -1.00 5.79 13.55
N GLY A 9 -0.37 4.62 13.71
CA GLY A 9 0.34 4.21 14.92
C GLY A 9 -0.50 3.46 15.97
N THR A 10 -1.82 3.29 15.78
CA THR A 10 -2.66 2.49 16.70
C THR A 10 -2.90 1.06 16.19
N GLU A 11 -3.23 0.14 17.10
CA GLU A 11 -3.58 -1.25 16.75
C GLU A 11 -4.83 -1.33 15.86
N GLU A 12 -5.80 -0.43 16.03
CA GLU A 12 -6.97 -0.37 15.16
C GLU A 12 -6.59 0.02 13.73
N PHE A 13 -5.57 0.86 13.54
CA PHE A 13 -5.10 1.24 12.22
C PHE A 13 -4.42 0.08 11.47
N ASN A 14 -3.82 -0.89 12.18
CA ASN A 14 -3.28 -2.10 11.54
C ASN A 14 -4.34 -2.86 10.72
N LYS A 15 -5.62 -2.72 11.06
CA LYS A 15 -6.73 -3.41 10.38
C LYS A 15 -7.33 -2.59 9.24
N MET A 16 -6.69 -1.48 8.86
CA MET A 16 -7.16 -0.63 7.78
C MET A 16 -6.55 -1.08 6.45
N VAL A 17 -7.41 -1.22 5.45
CA VAL A 17 -7.03 -1.43 4.06
C VAL A 17 -7.48 -0.23 3.21
N PHE A 18 -6.72 0.08 2.19
CA PHE A 18 -7.05 1.12 1.23
C PHE A 18 -7.71 0.49 0.01
N LYS A 19 -8.99 0.80 -0.18
CA LYS A 19 -9.79 0.33 -1.30
C LYS A 19 -9.81 1.38 -2.40
N LEU A 20 -9.57 0.97 -3.65
CA LEU A 20 -9.70 1.84 -4.81
C LEU A 20 -11.17 2.06 -5.17
N SER A 21 -11.48 3.27 -5.65
CA SER A 21 -12.83 3.62 -6.11
C SER A 21 -13.17 3.03 -7.48
N GLU A 22 -12.16 2.66 -8.27
CA GLU A 22 -12.28 2.22 -9.65
C GLU A 22 -11.47 0.96 -9.89
N SER A 23 -11.86 0.18 -10.90
CA SER A 23 -11.12 -1.00 -11.35
C SER A 23 -9.75 -0.63 -11.92
N MET A 24 -8.78 -1.54 -11.83
CA MET A 24 -7.45 -1.30 -12.38
C MET A 24 -7.48 -1.05 -13.90
N ASN A 25 -7.01 0.13 -14.31
CA ASN A 25 -6.81 0.56 -15.69
C ASN A 25 -5.64 1.56 -15.77
N ASP A 26 -5.28 2.05 -16.96
CA ASP A 26 -4.12 2.94 -17.13
C ASP A 26 -4.24 4.28 -16.37
N ASP A 27 -5.44 4.85 -16.25
CA ASP A 27 -5.69 6.06 -15.46
C ASP A 27 -5.50 5.77 -13.96
N THR A 28 -6.00 4.63 -13.47
CA THR A 28 -5.80 4.19 -12.10
C THR A 28 -4.31 3.93 -11.80
N LYS A 29 -3.58 3.25 -12.70
CA LYS A 29 -2.13 3.03 -12.58
C LYS A 29 -1.37 4.35 -12.52
N GLN A 30 -1.74 5.31 -13.36
CA GLN A 30 -1.12 6.63 -13.38
C GLN A 30 -1.43 7.44 -12.11
N ALA A 31 -2.66 7.36 -11.60
CA ALA A 31 -3.06 7.99 -10.36
C ALA A 31 -2.34 7.40 -9.13
N LEU A 32 -2.00 6.11 -9.19
CA LEU A 32 -1.28 5.40 -8.14
C LEU A 32 0.25 5.50 -8.23
N SER A 33 0.79 6.30 -9.16
CA SER A 33 2.24 6.48 -9.26
C SER A 33 2.77 7.20 -8.01
N TYR A 34 3.88 6.70 -7.46
CA TYR A 34 4.49 7.25 -6.24
C TYR A 34 6.01 7.36 -6.38
N ASN A 35 6.59 8.51 -6.02
CA ASN A 35 8.03 8.77 -6.09
C ASN A 35 8.71 8.41 -7.43
N GLY A 36 7.99 8.53 -8.55
CA GLY A 36 8.48 8.18 -9.89
C GLY A 36 8.33 6.70 -10.26
N ASN A 37 7.88 5.87 -9.33
CA ASN A 37 7.54 4.47 -9.57
C ASN A 37 6.10 4.35 -10.08
N GLN A 38 5.86 3.30 -10.87
CA GLN A 38 4.54 2.94 -11.39
C GLN A 38 4.23 1.49 -11.03
N LEU A 39 2.94 1.17 -11.00
CA LEU A 39 2.47 -0.20 -10.84
C LEU A 39 2.83 -1.05 -12.06
N GLU A 40 3.55 -2.14 -11.81
CA GLU A 40 3.89 -3.16 -12.79
C GLU A 40 3.10 -4.44 -12.52
N GLU A 41 2.58 -5.05 -13.59
CA GLU A 41 1.85 -6.31 -13.49
C GLU A 41 2.84 -7.47 -13.46
N ILE A 42 2.89 -8.19 -12.34
CA ILE A 42 3.78 -9.35 -12.19
C ILE A 42 3.06 -10.66 -12.46
N GLN A 43 1.75 -10.68 -12.24
CA GLN A 43 0.83 -11.80 -12.50
C GLN A 43 -0.54 -11.23 -12.84
N ASP A 44 -1.39 -12.02 -13.49
CA ASP A 44 -2.75 -11.61 -13.88
C ASP A 44 -3.52 -11.04 -12.69
N GLY A 45 -3.85 -9.74 -12.75
CA GLY A 45 -4.58 -9.04 -11.69
C GLY A 45 -3.77 -8.73 -10.42
N ILE A 46 -2.45 -8.92 -10.44
CA ILE A 46 -1.52 -8.56 -9.34
C ILE A 46 -0.51 -7.54 -9.85
N TYR A 47 -0.59 -6.34 -9.26
CA TYR A 47 0.28 -5.22 -9.59
C TYR A 47 1.15 -4.89 -8.39
N VAL A 48 2.42 -4.55 -8.63
CA VAL A 48 3.35 -4.18 -7.56
C VAL A 48 4.12 -2.92 -7.91
N MET A 49 4.54 -2.18 -6.89
CA MET A 49 5.53 -1.12 -7.05
C MET A 49 6.35 -0.90 -5.78
N PRO A 50 7.64 -0.53 -5.90
CA PRO A 50 8.44 -0.18 -4.73
C PRO A 50 7.96 1.14 -4.13
N VAL A 51 7.86 1.18 -2.80
CA VAL A 51 7.52 2.41 -2.06
C VAL A 51 8.57 2.82 -1.04
N TYR A 52 9.35 1.87 -0.54
CA TYR A 52 10.55 2.12 0.23
C TYR A 52 11.55 0.97 0.01
N VAL A 53 12.77 1.29 -0.40
CA VAL A 53 13.81 0.31 -0.72
C VAL A 53 15.12 0.77 -0.09
N THR A 54 15.73 -0.09 0.72
CA THR A 54 17.03 0.12 1.38
C THR A 54 17.79 -1.20 1.45
N ASP A 55 19.05 -1.16 1.91
CA ASP A 55 19.87 -2.36 2.02
C ASP A 55 19.27 -3.41 2.99
N ASP A 56 18.56 -2.96 4.03
CA ASP A 56 18.05 -3.82 5.11
C ASP A 56 16.52 -3.99 5.12
N PHE A 57 15.78 -3.08 4.48
CA PHE A 57 14.32 -3.07 4.53
C PHE A 57 13.71 -2.60 3.21
N ASN A 58 12.88 -3.46 2.61
CA ASN A 58 12.28 -3.26 1.31
C ASN A 58 10.79 -3.55 1.38
N ILE A 59 9.97 -2.54 1.14
CA ILE A 59 8.51 -2.65 1.17
C ILE A 59 7.92 -2.13 -0.13
N PHE A 60 6.96 -2.89 -0.63
CA PHE A 60 6.30 -2.68 -1.91
C PHE A 60 4.80 -2.57 -1.67
N PHE A 61 4.11 -1.86 -2.56
CA PHE A 61 2.68 -2.05 -2.69
C PHE A 61 2.39 -3.31 -3.48
N VAL A 62 1.32 -3.99 -3.09
CA VAL A 62 0.64 -5.02 -3.89
C VAL A 62 -0.79 -4.55 -4.07
N VAL A 63 -1.21 -4.43 -5.33
CA VAL A 63 -2.58 -4.06 -5.68
C VAL A 63 -3.23 -5.24 -6.37
N SER A 64 -4.30 -5.74 -5.79
CA SER A 64 -5.01 -6.91 -6.28
C SER A 64 -6.50 -6.81 -6.01
N GLN A 65 -7.26 -7.59 -6.76
CA GLN A 65 -8.70 -7.71 -6.57
C GLN A 65 -9.00 -8.69 -5.42
N LEU A 66 -9.77 -8.24 -4.44
CA LEU A 66 -10.37 -9.09 -3.40
C LEU A 66 -11.74 -9.60 -3.87
N ILE A 67 -12.61 -9.97 -2.92
CA ILE A 67 -13.96 -10.46 -3.17
C ILE A 67 -14.74 -9.43 -4.03
N GLU A 68 -15.39 -9.92 -5.09
CA GLU A 68 -16.13 -9.12 -6.08
C GLU A 68 -15.20 -8.18 -6.88
N ASP A 69 -15.58 -6.91 -7.04
CA ASP A 69 -14.90 -5.93 -7.90
C ASP A 69 -13.98 -4.97 -7.10
N ASP A 70 -13.68 -5.32 -5.86
CA ASP A 70 -12.95 -4.47 -4.92
C ASP A 70 -11.43 -4.63 -5.09
N TRP A 71 -10.78 -3.58 -5.56
CA TRP A 71 -9.32 -3.49 -5.65
C TRP A 71 -8.74 -2.90 -4.37
N ILE A 72 -7.78 -3.61 -3.76
CA ILE A 72 -7.14 -3.21 -2.52
C ILE A 72 -5.65 -2.96 -2.75
N VAL A 73 -5.14 -1.91 -2.11
CA VAL A 73 -3.69 -1.66 -1.98
C VAL A 73 -3.22 -2.23 -0.65
N ALA A 74 -2.37 -3.25 -0.67
CA ALA A 74 -1.71 -3.83 0.48
C ALA A 74 -0.20 -3.52 0.43
N PHE A 75 0.52 -3.78 1.53
CA PHE A 75 1.97 -3.80 1.51
C PHE A 75 2.48 -5.24 1.47
N THR A 76 3.67 -5.43 0.93
CA THR A 76 4.45 -6.66 1.06
C THR A 76 5.89 -6.29 1.32
N GLU A 77 6.58 -7.09 2.13
CA GLU A 77 8.04 -7.04 2.17
C GLU A 77 8.60 -7.80 0.97
N ALA A 78 9.76 -7.36 0.49
CA ALA A 78 10.46 -7.99 -0.62
C ALA A 78 11.88 -8.35 -0.21
N THR A 79 12.31 -9.56 -0.54
CA THR A 79 13.73 -9.91 -0.49
C THR A 79 14.36 -9.53 -1.82
N ILE A 80 15.37 -8.65 -1.77
CA ILE A 80 16.15 -8.26 -2.95
C ILE A 80 17.52 -8.94 -2.86
N GLU A 81 17.82 -9.81 -3.82
CA GLU A 81 19.15 -10.36 -4.04
C GLU A 81 19.86 -9.64 -5.19
N ASN A 82 21.19 -9.69 -5.21
CA ASN A 82 22.01 -9.11 -6.29
C ASN A 82 21.69 -7.64 -6.60
N GLU A 83 21.34 -6.85 -5.57
CA GLU A 83 21.00 -5.42 -5.61
C GLU A 83 19.76 -5.04 -6.46
N THR A 84 19.20 -5.97 -7.24
CA THR A 84 18.17 -5.65 -8.25
C THR A 84 17.11 -6.73 -8.44
N GLU A 85 17.31 -7.94 -7.92
CA GLU A 85 16.45 -9.08 -8.16
C GLU A 85 15.51 -9.30 -6.99
N ILE A 86 14.22 -9.04 -7.17
CA ILE A 86 13.19 -9.42 -6.19
C ILE A 86 13.05 -10.95 -6.25
N THR A 87 13.50 -11.64 -5.21
CA THR A 87 13.51 -13.11 -5.16
C THR A 87 12.34 -13.68 -4.39
N ASP A 88 11.80 -12.92 -3.43
CA ASP A 88 10.67 -13.35 -2.61
C ASP A 88 9.80 -12.14 -2.23
N LEU A 89 8.50 -12.38 -2.13
CA LEU A 89 7.51 -11.44 -1.63
C LEU A 89 6.80 -12.11 -0.45
N SER A 90 6.74 -11.42 0.69
CA SER A 90 5.99 -11.91 1.85
C SER A 90 4.49 -12.00 1.57
N ASP A 91 3.74 -12.57 2.52
CA ASP A 91 2.30 -12.44 2.50
C ASP A 91 1.89 -10.94 2.55
N PRO A 92 0.88 -10.50 1.78
CA PRO A 92 0.42 -9.12 1.83
C PRO A 92 -0.17 -8.78 3.21
N ILE A 93 0.22 -7.62 3.73
CA ILE A 93 -0.31 -7.05 4.97
C ILE A 93 -1.21 -5.84 4.68
N PRO A 94 -2.21 -5.57 5.55
CA PRO A 94 -3.09 -4.42 5.41
C PRO A 94 -2.32 -3.10 5.27
N THR A 95 -2.91 -2.13 4.56
CA THR A 95 -2.27 -0.83 4.29
C THR A 95 -1.85 -0.11 5.57
N GLY A 96 -2.70 -0.14 6.59
CA GLY A 96 -2.40 0.52 7.86
C GLY A 96 -1.32 -0.20 8.67
N GLU A 97 -1.25 -1.54 8.60
CA GLU A 97 -0.16 -2.31 9.20
C GLU A 97 1.17 -2.00 8.50
N GLY A 98 1.19 -1.98 7.16
CA GLY A 98 2.39 -1.62 6.39
C GLY A 98 2.87 -0.19 6.64
N LEU A 99 1.95 0.77 6.83
CA LEU A 99 2.31 2.14 7.23
C LEU A 99 2.90 2.21 8.64
N ASN A 100 2.36 1.44 9.59
CA ASN A 100 2.91 1.37 10.94
C ASN A 100 4.29 0.71 10.95
N LEU A 101 4.45 -0.40 10.23
CA LEU A 101 5.73 -1.08 10.03
C LEU A 101 6.77 -0.14 9.42
N LEU A 102 6.43 0.55 8.33
CA LEU A 102 7.32 1.55 7.76
C LEU A 102 7.61 2.68 8.75
N GLY A 103 6.65 3.07 9.60
CA GLY A 103 6.84 4.09 10.63
C GLY A 103 7.89 3.72 11.67
N GLU A 104 8.08 2.43 11.97
CA GLU A 104 9.13 1.93 12.87
C GLU A 104 10.53 2.05 12.25
N HIS A 105 10.64 1.90 10.93
CA HIS A 105 11.90 2.00 10.19
C HIS A 105 12.23 3.42 9.73
N SER A 106 11.26 4.12 9.15
CA SER A 106 11.35 5.50 8.67
C SER A 106 10.03 6.27 8.92
N PRO A 107 9.95 7.01 10.04
CA PRO A 107 8.80 7.86 10.34
C PRO A 107 8.51 8.91 9.25
N ASN A 108 9.55 9.41 8.56
CA ASN A 108 9.38 10.43 7.52
C ASN A 108 8.69 9.85 6.28
N ASP A 109 9.13 8.68 5.82
CA ASP A 109 8.55 8.02 4.64
C ASP A 109 7.13 7.52 4.93
N ALA A 110 6.86 7.00 6.14
CA ALA A 110 5.52 6.64 6.57
C ALA A 110 4.56 7.84 6.53
N ASN A 111 5.00 9.01 7.04
CA ASN A 111 4.21 10.24 6.98
C ASN A 111 4.01 10.74 5.53
N GLN A 112 4.98 10.54 4.64
CA GLN A 112 4.84 10.88 3.23
C GLN A 112 3.82 9.97 2.52
N LEU A 113 3.88 8.66 2.79
CA LEU A 113 2.91 7.71 2.25
C LEU A 113 1.50 7.94 2.79
N LEU A 114 1.36 8.28 4.07
CA LEU A 114 0.07 8.64 4.65
C LEU A 114 -0.55 9.82 3.91
N LYS A 115 0.21 10.91 3.68
CA LYS A 115 -0.24 12.08 2.91
C LYS A 115 -0.57 11.73 1.46
N TYR A 116 0.16 10.79 0.87
CA TYR A 116 -0.15 10.27 -0.46
C TYR A 116 -1.53 9.60 -0.48
N PHE A 117 -1.84 8.73 0.49
CA PHE A 117 -3.17 8.13 0.60
C PHE A 117 -4.25 9.17 0.88
N GLU A 118 -4.00 10.17 1.74
CA GLU A 118 -4.92 11.30 1.95
C GLU A 118 -5.22 12.04 0.64
N THR A 119 -4.20 12.28 -0.19
CA THR A 119 -4.36 12.90 -1.51
C THR A 119 -5.22 12.05 -2.44
N LEU A 120 -5.07 10.71 -2.41
CA LEU A 120 -5.93 9.81 -3.16
C LEU A 120 -7.39 9.87 -2.69
N VAL A 121 -7.64 9.95 -1.38
CA VAL A 121 -8.98 10.12 -0.82
C VAL A 121 -9.60 11.45 -1.27
N GLU A 122 -8.86 12.56 -1.15
CA GLU A 122 -9.31 13.89 -1.59
C GLU A 122 -9.64 13.92 -3.09
N ALA A 123 -8.84 13.22 -3.90
CA ALA A 123 -9.06 13.03 -5.33
C ALA A 123 -10.14 11.99 -5.67
N LYS A 124 -10.80 11.40 -4.66
CA LYS A 124 -11.84 10.36 -4.79
C LYS A 124 -11.36 9.08 -5.50
N ARG A 125 -10.06 8.80 -5.43
CA ARG A 125 -9.42 7.62 -6.04
C ARG A 125 -9.46 6.38 -5.14
N GLY A 126 -9.73 6.56 -3.86
CA GLY A 126 -9.97 5.45 -2.95
C GLY A 126 -10.46 5.91 -1.59
N GLU A 127 -10.62 4.94 -0.69
CA GLU A 127 -11.12 5.14 0.66
C GLU A 127 -10.53 4.12 1.62
N TRP A 128 -10.46 4.52 2.88
CA TRP A 128 -10.05 3.65 3.97
C TRP A 128 -11.20 2.75 4.39
N ARG A 129 -10.93 1.44 4.51
CA ARG A 129 -11.88 0.43 4.97
C ARG A 129 -11.28 -0.37 6.12
N LEU A 130 -12.08 -0.63 7.15
CA LEU A 130 -11.70 -1.54 8.22
C LEU A 130 -12.05 -2.97 7.80
N ILE A 131 -11.08 -3.88 7.86
CA ILE A 131 -11.35 -5.32 7.73
C ILE A 131 -11.72 -5.91 9.10
N GLN A 132 -12.78 -6.72 9.14
CA GLN A 132 -13.29 -7.36 10.37
C GLN A 132 -12.72 -8.76 10.58
#